data_AF-A0A8H4EPC8-F1
#
_entry.id   AF-A0A8H4EPC8-F1
#
_cell.length_a   1.000
_cell.length_b   1.000
_cell.length_c   1.000
_cell.angle_alpha   90.00
_cell.angle_beta   90.00
_cell.angle_gamma   90.00
#
_symmetry.space_group_name_H-M   'P 1'
#
loop_
_entity.id
_entity.type
_entity.pdbx_description
1 polymer ?
#
loop_
_entity_poly.entity_id
_entity_poly.type
_entity_poly.pdbx_seq_one_letter_code
_entity_poly.pdbx_strand_id
1 'polypeptide(L)'
;MIIWCQHCVIDFLQDEATKWTSMDKSIDRQILLAQTRAPIPEAIPEWIPYELLRNVDYLTQGGYASDYTATYMERIIYQMEKNDKDIIMRINAI
;
A
#
# COMPACT_ATOMS: atom_id res chain seq x y z
N MET A 1 19.19 19.87 2.58
CA MET A 1 17.78 20.12 2.94
C MET A 1 16.95 19.65 1.77
N ILE A 2 16.20 18.55 1.93
CA ILE A 2 15.25 18.10 0.90
C ILE A 2 14.01 18.98 1.06
N ILE A 3 13.64 19.74 0.04
CA ILE A 3 12.44 20.58 0.06
C ILE A 3 11.27 19.70 -0.33
N TRP A 4 10.32 19.53 0.58
CA TRP A 4 9.08 18.85 0.28
C TRP A 4 8.22 19.70 -0.65
N CYS A 5 7.73 19.09 -1.73
CA CYS A 5 6.81 19.70 -2.67
C CYS A 5 5.54 18.86 -2.75
N GLN A 6 4.50 19.27 -2.03
CA GLN A 6 3.22 18.55 -2.01
C GLN A 6 2.61 18.44 -3.42
N HIS A 7 2.71 19.49 -4.23
CA HIS A 7 2.17 19.47 -5.59
C HIS A 7 2.90 18.46 -6.49
N CYS A 8 4.24 18.46 -6.45
CA CYS A 8 5.08 17.53 -7.21
C CYS A 8 4.77 16.06 -6.88
N VAL A 9 4.44 15.79 -5.61
CA VAL A 9 4.07 14.45 -5.14
C VAL A 9 2.68 14.07 -5.63
N ILE A 10 1.73 15.00 -5.62
CA ILE A 10 0.39 14.76 -6.18
C ILE A 10 0.50 14.44 -7.67
N ASP A 11 1.28 15.20 -8.44
CA ASP A 11 1.48 14.96 -9.87
C ASP A 11 2.10 13.58 -10.11
N PHE A 12 3.14 13.22 -9.35
CA PHE A 12 3.75 11.90 -9.40
C PHE A 12 2.75 10.77 -9.08
N LEU A 13 1.94 10.92 -8.03
CA LEU A 13 0.93 9.93 -7.64
C LEU A 13 -0.15 9.76 -8.71
N GLN A 14 -0.55 10.85 -9.38
CA GLN A 14 -1.51 10.79 -10.50
C GLN A 14 -0.94 10.02 -11.69
N ASP A 15 0.34 10.24 -12.02
CA ASP A 15 1.03 9.49 -13.07
C ASP A 15 1.17 8.00 -12.71
N GLU A 16 1.57 7.68 -11.48
CA GLU A 16 1.69 6.29 -11.01
C GLU A 16 0.34 5.57 -10.94
N ALA A 17 -0.75 6.27 -10.64
CA ALA A 17 -2.10 5.70 -10.62
C ALA A 17 -2.55 5.15 -11.99
N THR A 18 -1.88 5.51 -13.09
CA THR A 18 -2.13 4.93 -14.41
C THR A 18 -1.45 3.58 -14.64
N LYS A 19 -0.50 3.19 -13.77
CA LYS A 19 0.38 2.01 -13.94
C LYS A 19 -0.08 0.78 -13.15
N TRP A 20 -0.99 0.95 -12.20
CA TRP A 20 -1.54 -0.14 -11.38
C TRP A 20 -3.06 -0.01 -11.24
N THR A 21 -3.72 -1.11 -10.91
CA THR A 21 -5.13 -1.13 -10.53
C THR A 21 -5.37 -2.29 -9.56
N SER A 22 -6.28 -2.11 -8.62
CA SER A 22 -6.82 -3.17 -7.76
C SER A 22 -7.88 -4.04 -8.46
N MET A 23 -8.16 -3.75 -9.75
CA MET A 23 -9.33 -4.23 -10.50
C MET A 23 -10.68 -3.66 -10.01
N ASP A 24 -10.68 -2.85 -8.95
CA ASP A 24 -11.85 -2.11 -8.46
C ASP A 24 -11.57 -0.59 -8.50
N LYS A 25 -12.27 0.10 -9.42
CA LYS A 25 -12.12 1.55 -9.62
C LYS A 25 -12.52 2.39 -8.39
N SER A 26 -13.40 1.88 -7.53
CA SER A 26 -13.80 2.54 -6.29
C SER A 26 -12.66 2.48 -5.27
N ILE A 27 -12.00 1.32 -5.16
CA ILE A 27 -10.82 1.14 -4.30
C ILE A 27 -9.65 2.00 -4.82
N ASP A 28 -9.37 1.95 -6.13
CA ASP A 28 -8.30 2.75 -6.76
C ASP A 28 -8.48 4.25 -6.46
N ARG A 29 -9.71 4.76 -6.57
CA ARG A 29 -10.02 6.17 -6.27
C ARG A 29 -9.78 6.49 -4.80
N GLN A 30 -10.16 5.60 -3.88
CA GLN A 30 -9.98 5.83 -2.45
C GLN A 30 -8.50 5.82 -2.04
N ILE A 31 -7.70 4.94 -2.63
CA ILE A 31 -6.24 4.90 -2.40
C ILE A 31 -5.60 6.20 -2.87
N LEU A 32 -5.87 6.63 -4.11
CA LEU A 32 -5.32 7.88 -4.64
C LEU A 32 -5.75 9.09 -3.79
N LEU A 33 -7.00 9.10 -3.33
CA LEU A 33 -7.50 10.15 -2.43
C LEU A 33 -6.77 10.16 -1.08
N ALA A 34 -6.48 8.99 -0.51
CA ALA A 34 -5.73 8.88 0.73
C ALA A 34 -4.27 9.35 0.56
N GLN A 35 -3.62 8.94 -0.53
CA GLN A 35 -2.25 9.34 -0.87
C GLN A 35 -2.12 10.84 -1.08
N THR A 36 -3.01 11.46 -1.85
CA THR A 36 -2.98 12.90 -2.14
C THR A 36 -3.35 13.78 -0.93
N ARG A 37 -4.04 13.22 0.07
CA ARG A 37 -4.41 13.92 1.32
C ARG A 37 -3.40 13.74 2.45
N ALA A 38 -2.33 12.97 2.25
CA ALA A 38 -1.31 12.78 3.26
C ALA A 38 -0.66 14.14 3.63
N PRO A 39 -0.55 14.46 4.93
CA PRO A 39 -0.04 15.77 5.36
C PRO A 39 1.48 15.90 5.21
N ILE A 40 2.20 14.78 5.18
CA ILE A 40 3.67 14.69 5.09
C ILE A 40 4.06 13.47 4.23
N PRO A 41 5.25 13.48 3.60
CA PRO A 41 5.73 12.37 2.77
C PRO A 41 5.62 11.01 3.43
N GLU A 42 6.02 10.94 4.69
CA GLU A 42 6.11 9.71 5.48
C GLU A 42 4.73 9.11 5.81
N ALA A 43 3.66 9.89 5.62
CA ALA A 43 2.29 9.47 5.88
C ALA A 43 1.54 9.05 4.60
N ILE A 44 2.20 9.05 3.43
CA ILE A 44 1.58 8.61 2.18
C ILE A 44 1.39 7.09 2.21
N PRO A 45 0.15 6.57 2.12
CA PRO A 45 -0.08 5.14 2.08
C PRO A 45 0.51 4.51 0.81
N GLU A 46 1.18 3.38 0.95
CA GLU A 46 1.70 2.61 -0.19
C GLU A 46 0.64 1.62 -0.69
N TRP A 47 0.52 1.50 -2.02
CA TRP A 47 -0.26 0.42 -2.62
C TRP A 47 0.63 -0.81 -2.81
N ILE A 48 0.22 -1.94 -2.22
CA ILE A 48 0.92 -3.22 -2.34
C ILE A 48 0.06 -4.18 -3.17
N PRO A 49 0.49 -4.54 -4.39
CA PRO A 49 -0.18 -5.56 -5.20
C PRO A 49 -0.25 -6.91 -4.47
N TYR A 50 -1.39 -7.58 -4.59
CA TYR A 50 -1.63 -8.84 -3.87
C TYR A 50 -0.63 -9.94 -4.26
N GLU A 51 -0.15 -9.92 -5.50
CA GLU A 51 0.77 -10.89 -6.08
C GLU A 51 2.17 -10.84 -5.44
N LEU A 52 2.48 -9.75 -4.72
CA LEU A 52 3.73 -9.58 -3.97
C LEU A 52 3.63 -10.09 -2.52
N LEU A 53 2.45 -10.54 -2.08
CA LEU A 53 2.23 -11.04 -0.74
C LEU A 53 2.40 -12.57 -0.70
N ARG A 54 3.04 -13.07 0.36
CA ARG A 54 3.17 -14.50 0.68
C ARG A 54 2.68 -14.78 2.09
N ASN A 55 2.43 -16.06 2.39
CA ASN A 55 2.00 -16.51 3.70
C ASN A 55 0.80 -15.68 4.22
N VAL A 56 -0.20 -15.48 3.35
CA VAL A 56 -1.39 -14.71 3.68
C VAL A 56 -2.27 -15.57 4.58
N ASP A 57 -2.23 -15.29 5.87
CA ASP A 57 -2.93 -16.04 6.90
C ASP A 57 -3.99 -15.17 7.57
N TYR A 58 -5.14 -15.77 7.86
CA TYR A 58 -6.21 -15.10 8.58
C TYR A 58 -5.81 -14.89 10.05
N LEU A 59 -5.96 -13.66 10.54
CA LEU A 59 -5.67 -13.31 11.92
C LEU A 59 -6.94 -13.31 12.78
N THR A 60 -7.92 -12.48 12.42
CA THR A 60 -9.17 -12.34 13.17
C THR A 60 -10.26 -11.62 12.39
N GLN A 61 -11.51 -11.75 12.83
CA GLN A 61 -12.66 -11.01 12.28
C GLN A 61 -12.85 -9.75 13.11
N GLY A 62 -12.67 -8.59 12.48
CA GLY A 62 -13.05 -7.30 13.05
C GLY A 62 -14.53 -6.97 12.83
N GLY A 63 -14.97 -5.84 13.38
CA GLY A 63 -16.36 -5.39 13.26
C GLY A 63 -16.80 -4.99 11.84
N TYR A 64 -15.85 -4.63 10.97
CA TYR A 64 -16.13 -4.13 9.62
C TYR A 64 -15.31 -4.83 8.52
N ALA A 65 -14.30 -5.61 8.90
CA ALA A 65 -13.30 -6.19 8.01
C ALA A 65 -12.67 -7.42 8.67
N SER A 66 -12.05 -8.27 7.87
CA SER A 66 -11.22 -9.37 8.36
C SER A 66 -9.75 -8.92 8.34
N ASP A 67 -9.05 -9.18 9.43
CA ASP A 67 -7.63 -8.87 9.56
C ASP A 67 -6.81 -10.10 9.12
N TYR A 68 -5.78 -9.86 8.29
CA TYR A 68 -4.87 -10.87 7.78
C TYR A 68 -3.42 -10.48 8.04
N THR A 69 -2.55 -11.47 8.19
CA THR A 69 -1.09 -11.30 8.18
C THR A 69 -0.52 -11.78 6.86
N ALA A 70 0.52 -11.13 6.36
CA ALA A 70 1.29 -11.64 5.22
C ALA A 70 2.74 -11.18 5.27
N THR A 71 3.60 -11.91 4.58
CA THR A 71 4.97 -11.52 4.29
C THR A 71 5.00 -10.78 2.96
N TYR A 72 5.49 -9.53 2.95
CA TYR A 72 5.68 -8.79 1.71
C TYR A 72 7.02 -9.14 1.06
N MET A 73 6.97 -9.62 -0.18
CA MET A 73 8.16 -9.82 -0.99
C MET A 73 8.59 -8.51 -1.64
N GLU A 74 9.22 -7.65 -0.86
CA GLU A 74 9.92 -6.49 -1.39
C GLU A 74 10.97 -7.00 -2.38
N ARG A 75 10.66 -6.87 -3.68
CA ARG A 75 11.44 -7.26 -4.86
C ARG A 75 12.91 -7.58 -4.53
N ILE A 76 13.21 -8.87 -4.43
CA ILE A 76 14.49 -9.50 -4.05
C ILE A 76 15.65 -9.12 -5.00
N ILE A 77 16.06 -7.85 -5.05
CA ILE A 77 17.23 -7.43 -5.85
C ILE A 77 18.30 -6.76 -4.98
N TYR A 78 17.97 -6.28 -3.77
CA TYR A 78 18.98 -5.77 -2.85
C TYR A 78 18.76 -6.35 -1.46
N GLN A 79 19.55 -7.37 -1.13
CA GLN A 79 19.77 -7.89 0.23
C GLN A 79 18.86 -9.07 0.60
N MET A 80 19.38 -10.28 0.43
CA MET A 80 19.09 -11.40 1.34
C MET A 80 19.59 -11.14 2.78
N GLU A 81 19.61 -9.88 3.22
CA GLU A 81 20.09 -9.43 4.52
C GLU A 81 19.32 -8.17 4.96
N LYS A 82 17.98 -8.26 5.06
CA LYS A 82 17.23 -7.50 6.07
C LYS A 82 15.78 -7.95 6.15
N ASN A 83 15.56 -8.87 7.08
CA ASN A 83 14.32 -9.14 7.81
C ASN A 83 13.04 -9.19 6.97
N ASP A 84 12.53 -10.41 6.77
CA ASP A 84 11.11 -10.64 6.49
C ASP A 84 10.27 -9.75 7.41
N LYS A 85 9.57 -8.76 6.83
CA LYS A 85 8.65 -7.90 7.56
C LYS A 85 7.27 -8.52 7.45
N ASP A 86 6.74 -8.97 8.58
CA ASP A 86 5.32 -9.31 8.69
C ASP A 86 4.49 -8.03 8.58
N ILE A 87 3.57 -8.00 7.62
CA ILE A 87 2.62 -6.90 7.42
C ILE A 87 1.25 -7.37 7.89
N ILE A 88 0.59 -6.56 8.72
CA ILE A 88 -0.83 -6.74 9.05
C ILE A 88 -1.64 -5.92 8.06
N MET A 89 -2.47 -6.58 7.28
CA MET A 89 -3.37 -5.94 6.31
C MET A 89 -4.80 -6.08 6.78
N ARG A 90 -5.57 -4.99 6.66
CA ARG A 90 -7.02 -5.02 6.87
C ARG A 90 -7.68 -5.03 5.50
N ILE A 91 -8.33 -6.14 5.16
CA ILE A 91 -9.07 -6.25 3.90
C ILE A 91 -10.53 -5.98 4.22
N ASN A 92 -11.08 -4.91 3.65
CA ASN A 92 -12.51 -4.67 3.71
C ASN A 92 -13.20 -5.79 2.92
N ALA A 93 -14.04 -6.57 3.60
CA ALA A 93 -14.93 -7.51 2.91
C ALA A 93 -15.95 -6.67 2.12
N ILE A 94 -15.96 -6.84 0.79
CA ILE A 94 -16.99 -6.29 -0.11
C ILE A 94 -18.29 -7.06 0.12
#